data_AF-C9RDU0-F1
#
_entry.id   AF-C9RDU0-F1
#
_cell.length_a   1.000
_cell.length_b   1.000
_cell.length_c   1.000
_cell.angle_alpha   90.00
_cell.angle_beta   90.00
_cell.angle_gamma   90.00
#
_symmetry.space_group_name_H-M   'P 1'
#
loop_
_entity.id
_entity.type
_entity.pdbx_description
1 polymer ?
#
loop_
_entity_poly.entity_id
_entity_poly.type
_entity_poly.pdbx_seq_one_letter_code
_entity_poly.pdbx_strand_id
1 'polypeptide(L)'
;MKVHFLHKPDIKNLVNFIKEHIYDSVIILLSRCSVIYDGRAKSTLNEGDRIIMIKPDGSLLIHKNKKREPVNWQPSGSSISYKIENKQFIIRSIRKKPREVLEIIVYEVYHACAFKCEDYEELNLTGSEGDMVDMIFKNPKLIEEGFKPLSKEYQIPTGIIDILGKDENNNWVILELKRRRADLQSVSQLKRYVEYFKSKYGEKRVRGILVAPSLTTGALNLLKSENLEFKKLTPPKKDQTLSKKLNKKHNTINKIAILDEWL
;
A
#
# COMPACT_ATOMS: atom_id res chain seq x y z
N MET A 1 2.19 -26.92 14.85
CA MET A 1 3.45 -26.44 14.26
C MET A 1 3.13 -25.25 13.37
N LYS A 2 3.88 -24.13 13.43
CA LYS A 2 3.56 -22.93 12.63
C LYS A 2 4.10 -22.99 11.20
N VAL A 3 5.17 -23.75 10.97
CA VAL A 3 5.84 -23.87 9.66
C VAL A 3 5.89 -25.33 9.25
N HIS A 4 5.46 -25.63 8.02
CA HIS A 4 5.56 -26.93 7.37
C HIS A 4 6.43 -26.76 6.13
N PHE A 5 7.27 -27.74 5.79
CA PHE A 5 8.13 -27.63 4.61
C PHE A 5 8.45 -28.98 3.97
N LEU A 6 8.84 -28.93 2.70
CA LEU A 6 9.39 -30.04 1.93
C LEU A 6 10.67 -29.58 1.23
N HIS A 7 11.72 -30.41 1.26
CA HIS A 7 12.93 -30.21 0.48
C HIS A 7 12.86 -31.04 -0.80
N LYS A 8 13.09 -30.41 -1.95
CA LYS A 8 13.02 -31.03 -3.28
C LYS A 8 11.83 -31.99 -3.47
N PRO A 9 10.58 -31.56 -3.21
CA PRO A 9 9.42 -32.44 -3.34
C PRO A 9 9.20 -32.87 -4.79
N ASP A 10 8.83 -34.14 -4.98
CA ASP A 10 8.21 -34.58 -6.22
C ASP A 10 6.81 -33.94 -6.40
N ILE A 11 6.24 -34.10 -7.60
CA ILE A 11 4.94 -33.49 -7.94
C ILE A 11 3.82 -33.99 -7.03
N LYS A 12 3.83 -35.26 -6.61
CA LYS A 12 2.77 -35.84 -5.78
C LYS A 12 2.78 -35.21 -4.39
N ASN A 13 3.98 -35.14 -3.79
CA ASN A 13 4.19 -34.52 -2.48
C ASN A 13 3.91 -33.01 -2.53
N LEU A 14 4.31 -32.33 -3.60
CA LEU A 14 3.99 -30.92 -3.81
C LEU A 14 2.48 -30.69 -3.91
N VAL A 15 1.74 -31.52 -4.66
CA VAL A 15 0.28 -31.39 -4.78
C VAL A 15 -0.40 -31.54 -3.43
N ASN A 16 -0.01 -32.55 -2.64
CA ASN A 16 -0.56 -32.75 -1.30
C ASN A 16 -0.25 -31.57 -0.39
N PHE A 17 0.98 -31.07 -0.44
CA PHE A 17 1.41 -29.89 0.32
C PHE A 17 0.59 -28.64 -0.01
N ILE A 18 0.39 -28.36 -1.30
CA ILE A 18 -0.44 -27.23 -1.74
C ILE A 18 -1.90 -27.43 -1.29
N LYS A 19 -2.48 -28.63 -1.46
CA LYS A 19 -3.85 -28.92 -1.02
C LYS A 19 -4.08 -28.64 0.45
N GLU A 20 -3.12 -29.04 1.28
CA GLU A 20 -3.23 -28.92 2.74
C GLU A 20 -3.14 -27.47 3.21
N HIS A 21 -2.37 -26.62 2.53
CA HIS A 21 -1.96 -25.33 3.06
C HIS A 21 -2.45 -24.09 2.29
N ILE A 22 -3.03 -24.25 1.09
CA ILE A 22 -3.36 -23.11 0.20
C ILE A 22 -4.36 -22.11 0.79
N TYR A 23 -5.21 -22.54 1.73
CA TYR A 23 -6.29 -21.72 2.29
C TYR A 23 -5.96 -21.09 3.65
N ASP A 24 -4.97 -21.61 4.38
CA ASP A 24 -4.71 -21.19 5.78
C ASP A 24 -3.26 -20.72 6.02
N SER A 25 -2.40 -20.84 5.01
CA SER A 25 -0.97 -20.58 5.15
C SER A 25 -0.43 -19.69 4.03
N VAL A 26 0.58 -18.90 4.34
CA VAL A 26 1.43 -18.29 3.32
C VAL A 26 2.36 -19.37 2.78
N ILE A 27 2.26 -19.66 1.49
CA ILE A 27 3.11 -20.63 0.81
C ILE A 27 4.25 -19.90 0.11
N ILE A 28 5.48 -20.37 0.30
CA ILE A 28 6.67 -19.90 -0.40
C ILE A 28 7.30 -21.09 -1.12
N LEU A 29 7.46 -20.97 -2.43
CA LEU A 29 8.17 -21.94 -3.27
C LEU A 29 9.45 -21.32 -3.79
N LEU A 30 10.57 -21.99 -3.55
CA LEU A 30 11.85 -21.71 -4.22
C LEU A 30 11.92 -22.65 -5.42
N SER A 31 11.80 -22.10 -6.62
CA SER A 31 11.48 -22.93 -7.79
C SER A 31 12.10 -22.41 -9.07
N ARG A 32 12.48 -23.36 -9.94
CA ARG A 32 12.74 -23.12 -11.35
C ARG A 32 11.44 -23.18 -12.12
N CYS A 33 11.07 -22.08 -12.76
CA CYS A 33 9.78 -21.94 -13.43
C CYS A 33 9.84 -21.05 -14.67
N SER A 34 8.75 -21.00 -15.43
CA SER A 34 8.46 -19.92 -16.40
C SER A 34 7.10 -19.30 -16.08
N VAL A 35 6.87 -18.09 -16.56
CA VAL A 35 5.66 -17.31 -16.23
C VAL A 35 5.04 -16.74 -17.50
N ILE A 36 3.72 -16.84 -17.59
CA ILE A 36 2.91 -16.26 -18.66
C ILE A 36 1.82 -15.42 -18.00
N TYR A 37 1.67 -14.18 -18.46
CA TYR A 37 0.64 -13.26 -17.98
C TYR A 37 -0.12 -12.68 -19.16
N ASP A 38 -1.46 -12.70 -19.05
CA ASP A 38 -2.38 -12.08 -20.00
C ASP A 38 -3.45 -11.30 -19.22
N GLY A 39 -3.52 -9.99 -19.45
CA GLY A 39 -4.43 -9.09 -18.74
C GLY A 39 -4.38 -7.68 -19.30
N ARG A 40 -4.19 -6.68 -18.45
CA ARG A 40 -4.02 -5.27 -18.89
C ARG A 40 -2.79 -5.07 -19.78
N ALA A 41 -1.82 -5.96 -19.67
CA ALA A 41 -0.69 -6.11 -20.56
C ALA A 41 -0.50 -7.60 -20.85
N LYS A 42 0.47 -7.94 -21.70
CA LYS A 42 0.93 -9.32 -21.89
C LYS A 42 2.41 -9.41 -21.58
N SER A 43 2.81 -10.47 -20.90
CA SER A 43 4.24 -10.73 -20.65
C SER A 43 4.51 -12.23 -20.59
N THR A 44 5.64 -12.64 -21.14
CA THR A 44 6.24 -13.94 -20.92
C THR A 44 7.57 -13.77 -20.20
N LEU A 45 7.90 -14.73 -19.34
CA LEU A 45 9.16 -14.76 -18.65
C LEU A 45 9.69 -16.20 -18.71
N ASN A 46 10.78 -16.37 -19.45
CA ASN A 46 11.40 -17.67 -19.72
C ASN A 46 11.89 -18.36 -18.44
N GLU A 47 12.31 -19.61 -18.58
CA GLU A 47 12.82 -20.44 -17.51
C GLU A 47 13.87 -19.75 -16.62
N GLY A 48 13.77 -19.95 -15.31
CA GLY A 48 14.74 -19.46 -14.34
C GLY A 48 14.28 -19.63 -12.89
N ASP A 49 15.19 -19.38 -11.96
CA ASP A 49 14.92 -19.53 -10.52
C ASP A 49 14.19 -18.31 -9.95
N ARG A 50 13.12 -18.56 -9.20
CA ARG A 50 12.26 -17.54 -8.61
C ARG A 50 11.76 -17.95 -7.24
N ILE A 51 11.40 -16.93 -6.48
CA ILE A 51 10.64 -17.06 -5.23
C ILE A 51 9.18 -16.80 -5.58
N ILE A 52 8.32 -17.79 -5.38
CA ILE A 52 6.87 -17.68 -5.58
C ILE A 52 6.22 -17.63 -4.20
N MET A 53 5.45 -16.59 -3.91
CA MET A 53 4.71 -16.46 -2.67
C MET A 53 3.21 -16.42 -2.96
N ILE A 54 2.46 -17.32 -2.34
CA ILE A 54 1.00 -17.39 -2.38
C ILE A 54 0.48 -17.06 -0.99
N LYS A 55 -0.46 -16.13 -0.90
CA LYS A 55 -1.11 -15.77 0.37
C LYS A 55 -2.55 -16.30 0.41
N PRO A 56 -3.11 -16.55 1.62
CA PRO A 56 -4.49 -17.01 1.78
C PRO A 56 -5.55 -16.07 1.18
N ASP A 57 -5.26 -14.77 1.10
CA ASP A 57 -6.15 -13.77 0.50
C ASP A 57 -6.17 -13.79 -1.03
N GLY A 58 -5.45 -14.73 -1.67
CA GLY A 58 -5.34 -14.87 -3.12
C GLY A 58 -4.24 -14.02 -3.75
N SER A 59 -3.49 -13.23 -2.97
CA SER A 59 -2.32 -12.52 -3.48
C SER A 59 -1.24 -13.51 -3.93
N LEU A 60 -0.66 -13.26 -5.11
CA LEU A 60 0.42 -14.06 -5.67
C LEU A 60 1.56 -13.14 -6.08
N LEU A 61 2.78 -13.42 -5.63
CA LEU A 61 3.97 -12.62 -5.90
C LEU A 61 5.08 -13.53 -6.45
N ILE A 62 5.75 -13.08 -7.50
CA ILE A 62 6.88 -13.79 -8.09
C ILE A 62 8.08 -12.84 -8.08
N HIS A 63 9.16 -13.21 -7.40
CA HIS A 63 10.38 -12.42 -7.32
C HIS A 63 11.56 -13.08 -8.03
N LYS A 64 12.38 -12.23 -8.66
CA LYS A 64 13.77 -12.56 -9.04
C LYS A 64 14.69 -12.20 -7.87
N ASN A 65 15.99 -12.45 -8.04
CA ASN A 65 17.04 -12.10 -7.07
C ASN A 65 17.39 -10.60 -6.98
N LYS A 66 16.66 -9.70 -7.67
CA LYS A 66 16.94 -8.27 -7.72
C LYS A 66 15.64 -7.46 -7.69
N LYS A 67 15.77 -6.20 -7.25
CA LYS A 67 14.71 -5.19 -7.12
C LYS A 67 13.73 -5.47 -5.97
N ARG A 68 13.07 -4.40 -5.53
CA ARG A 68 12.04 -4.43 -4.47
C ARG A 68 10.74 -5.07 -4.96
N GLU A 69 10.33 -4.74 -6.19
CA GLU A 69 9.06 -5.18 -6.75
C GLU A 69 9.09 -6.62 -7.24
N PRO A 70 7.96 -7.37 -7.14
CA PRO A 70 7.81 -8.63 -7.85
C PRO A 70 7.90 -8.41 -9.37
N VAL A 71 8.41 -9.41 -10.09
CA VAL A 71 8.46 -9.37 -11.57
C VAL A 71 7.08 -9.62 -12.18
N ASN A 72 6.25 -10.44 -11.53
CA ASN A 72 4.84 -10.67 -11.87
C ASN A 72 4.06 -10.89 -10.58
N TRP A 73 2.78 -10.49 -10.57
CA TRP A 73 1.94 -10.60 -9.39
C TRP A 73 0.45 -10.62 -9.74
N GLN A 74 -0.38 -11.11 -8.80
CA GLN A 74 -1.82 -10.91 -8.78
C GLN A 74 -2.28 -10.36 -7.42
N PRO A 75 -3.25 -9.42 -7.41
CA PRO A 75 -3.76 -8.81 -6.18
C PRO A 75 -4.50 -9.82 -5.32
N SER A 76 -4.79 -9.42 -4.08
CA SER A 76 -5.78 -10.07 -3.23
C SER A 76 -7.14 -10.21 -3.94
N GLY A 77 -7.89 -11.24 -3.55
CA GLY A 77 -9.15 -11.64 -4.17
C GLY A 77 -9.00 -12.41 -5.49
N SER A 78 -7.77 -12.68 -5.94
CA SER A 78 -7.54 -13.54 -7.11
C SER A 78 -7.75 -15.01 -6.76
N SER A 79 -8.33 -15.77 -7.69
CA SER A 79 -8.57 -17.20 -7.50
C SER A 79 -7.34 -17.99 -7.95
N ILE A 80 -6.72 -18.72 -7.02
CA ILE A 80 -5.55 -19.55 -7.27
C ILE A 80 -5.98 -21.00 -7.40
N SER A 81 -5.54 -21.66 -8.47
CA SER A 81 -5.69 -23.09 -8.70
C SER A 81 -4.38 -23.66 -9.23
N TYR A 82 -4.29 -24.98 -9.30
CA TYR A 82 -3.19 -25.66 -9.94
C TYR A 82 -3.71 -26.82 -10.79
N LYS A 83 -2.92 -27.22 -11.79
CA LYS A 83 -3.15 -28.40 -12.61
C LYS A 83 -1.82 -29.11 -12.89
N ILE A 84 -1.90 -30.38 -13.25
CA ILE A 84 -0.76 -31.14 -13.76
C ILE A 84 -1.00 -31.33 -15.26
N GLU A 85 -0.06 -30.91 -16.08
CA GLU A 85 -0.11 -31.05 -17.53
C GLU A 85 1.27 -31.43 -18.04
N ASN A 86 1.38 -32.45 -18.89
CA ASN A 86 2.66 -32.93 -19.42
C ASN A 86 3.74 -33.19 -18.35
N LYS A 87 3.35 -33.77 -17.20
CA LYS A 87 4.22 -33.98 -16.02
C LYS A 87 4.80 -32.69 -15.43
N GLN A 88 4.19 -31.55 -15.67
CA GLN A 88 4.57 -30.27 -15.07
C GLN A 88 3.46 -29.78 -14.14
N PHE A 89 3.86 -29.21 -13.02
CA PHE A 89 2.93 -28.56 -12.09
C PHE A 89 2.70 -27.12 -12.55
N ILE A 90 1.45 -26.74 -12.81
CA ILE A 90 1.11 -25.40 -13.29
C ILE A 90 0.25 -24.72 -12.23
N ILE A 91 0.72 -23.58 -11.72
CA ILE A 91 -0.05 -22.70 -10.85
C ILE A 91 -0.76 -21.67 -11.73
N ARG A 92 -2.05 -21.48 -11.54
CA ARG A 92 -2.86 -20.50 -12.27
C ARG A 92 -3.54 -19.58 -11.29
N SER A 93 -3.37 -18.28 -11.46
CA SER A 93 -4.09 -17.25 -10.72
C SER A 93 -4.94 -16.40 -11.66
N ILE A 94 -6.20 -16.18 -11.30
CA ILE A 94 -7.17 -15.43 -12.11
C ILE A 94 -7.76 -14.29 -11.28
N ARG A 95 -7.58 -13.05 -11.75
CA ARG A 95 -8.37 -11.90 -11.31
C ARG A 95 -9.56 -11.72 -12.25
N LYS A 96 -10.75 -11.47 -11.69
CA LYS A 96 -11.98 -11.31 -12.48
C LYS A 96 -12.15 -9.92 -13.10
N LYS A 97 -11.78 -8.85 -12.39
CA LYS A 97 -12.03 -7.45 -12.81
C LYS A 97 -10.84 -6.53 -12.53
N PRO A 98 -10.17 -5.99 -13.58
CA PRO A 98 -10.24 -6.49 -14.96
C PRO A 98 -9.81 -7.96 -15.02
N ARG A 99 -10.20 -8.66 -16.09
CA ARG A 99 -9.79 -10.05 -16.28
C ARG A 99 -8.28 -10.12 -16.49
N GLU A 100 -7.60 -10.84 -15.61
CA GLU A 100 -6.15 -11.10 -15.72
C GLU A 100 -5.91 -12.58 -15.39
N VAL A 101 -4.96 -13.19 -16.09
CA VAL A 101 -4.56 -14.58 -15.91
C VAL A 101 -3.04 -14.62 -15.79
N LEU A 102 -2.55 -15.23 -14.71
CA LEU A 102 -1.13 -15.47 -14.47
C LEU A 102 -0.91 -16.99 -14.34
N GLU A 103 -0.15 -17.57 -15.25
CA GLU A 103 0.23 -18.98 -15.23
C GLU A 103 1.73 -19.12 -14.93
N ILE A 104 2.07 -20.02 -14.01
CA ILE A 104 3.44 -20.36 -13.63
C ILE A 104 3.64 -21.84 -13.93
N ILE A 105 4.53 -22.13 -14.87
CA ILE A 105 4.92 -23.51 -15.20
C ILE A 105 6.12 -23.86 -14.32
N VAL A 106 5.95 -24.79 -13.41
CA VAL A 106 6.96 -25.20 -12.43
C VAL A 106 7.72 -26.42 -12.94
N TYR A 107 9.02 -26.27 -13.17
CA TYR A 107 9.91 -27.34 -13.63
C TYR A 107 10.52 -28.10 -12.45
N GLU A 108 10.98 -27.37 -11.44
CA GLU A 108 11.57 -27.93 -10.23
C GLU A 108 11.22 -27.05 -9.03
N VAL A 109 10.91 -27.67 -7.89
CA VAL A 109 10.79 -26.99 -6.60
C VAL A 109 11.96 -27.42 -5.74
N TYR A 110 12.86 -26.51 -5.42
CA TYR A 110 13.99 -26.78 -4.53
C TYR A 110 13.53 -26.85 -3.08
N HIS A 111 12.54 -26.04 -2.72
CA HIS A 111 11.96 -26.01 -1.37
C HIS A 111 10.53 -25.46 -1.42
N ALA A 112 9.63 -26.08 -0.67
CA ALA A 112 8.28 -25.60 -0.42
C ALA A 112 8.11 -25.35 1.08
N CYS A 113 7.60 -24.19 1.45
CA CYS A 113 7.34 -23.80 2.84
C CYS A 113 5.90 -23.28 2.93
N ALA A 114 5.20 -23.66 3.99
CA ALA A 114 3.88 -23.19 4.35
C ALA A 114 3.97 -22.64 5.77
N PHE A 115 3.63 -21.37 5.92
CA PHE A 115 3.71 -20.66 7.19
C PHE A 115 2.31 -20.18 7.59
N LYS A 116 1.80 -20.72 8.70
CA LYS A 116 0.55 -20.27 9.35
C LYS A 116 0.84 -18.96 10.08
N CYS A 117 0.78 -17.87 9.33
CA CYS A 117 1.01 -16.52 9.82
C CYS A 117 -0.27 -16.02 10.51
N GLU A 118 -0.17 -15.73 11.80
CA GLU A 118 -1.21 -15.04 12.57
C GLU A 118 -0.76 -13.61 12.76
N ASP A 119 -1.54 -12.65 12.28
CA ASP A 119 -1.30 -11.23 12.47
C ASP A 119 -2.63 -10.56 12.84
N TYR A 120 -2.67 -9.96 14.02
CA TYR A 120 -3.87 -9.33 14.60
C TYR A 120 -3.72 -7.81 14.69
N GLU A 121 -2.57 -7.26 14.31
CA GLU A 121 -2.25 -5.86 14.44
C GLU A 121 -2.32 -5.16 13.08
N GLU A 122 -2.90 -3.96 13.06
CA GLU A 122 -2.82 -3.11 11.88
C GLU A 122 -1.53 -2.28 11.90
N LEU A 123 -0.98 -2.00 10.72
CA LEU A 123 0.21 -1.15 10.59
C LEU A 123 -0.09 0.27 11.10
N ASN A 124 0.42 0.62 12.28
CA ASN A 124 0.29 1.96 12.84
C ASN A 124 1.26 2.95 12.16
N LEU A 125 0.82 3.53 11.05
CA LEU A 125 1.58 4.54 10.31
C LEU A 125 1.41 5.92 10.95
N THR A 126 2.51 6.57 11.32
CA THR A 126 2.52 7.96 11.82
C THR A 126 3.15 8.90 10.80
N GLY A 127 2.70 10.15 10.77
CA GLY A 127 3.07 11.12 9.74
C GLY A 127 2.34 10.86 8.41
N SER A 128 1.11 10.36 8.51
CA SER A 128 0.18 10.21 7.39
C SER A 128 -0.44 11.57 7.00
N GLU A 129 -1.17 11.60 5.88
CA GLU A 129 -1.99 12.77 5.50
C GLU A 129 -3.16 12.95 6.49
N GLY A 130 -3.73 11.86 6.99
CA GLY A 130 -4.75 11.90 8.07
C GLY A 130 -4.23 12.56 9.35
N ASP A 131 -2.98 12.31 9.74
CA ASP A 131 -2.38 13.00 10.88
C ASP A 131 -2.26 14.52 10.65
N MET A 132 -2.01 14.95 9.41
CA MET A 132 -2.02 16.38 9.06
C MET A 132 -3.43 16.96 9.12
N VAL A 133 -4.44 16.20 8.69
CA VAL A 133 -5.85 16.59 8.81
C VAL A 133 -6.22 16.84 10.27
N ASP A 134 -5.91 15.88 11.15
CA ASP A 134 -6.15 16.02 12.57
C ASP A 134 -5.41 17.19 13.20
N MET A 135 -4.17 17.43 12.77
CA MET A 135 -3.38 18.56 13.23
C MET A 135 -4.01 19.91 12.86
N ILE A 136 -4.54 20.05 11.64
CA ILE A 136 -5.24 21.27 11.19
C ILE A 136 -6.57 21.45 11.93
N PHE A 137 -7.34 20.38 12.16
CA PHE A 137 -8.57 20.48 12.94
C PHE A 137 -8.33 20.92 14.39
N LYS A 138 -7.24 20.43 15.00
CA LYS A 138 -6.84 20.83 16.37
C LYS A 138 -6.31 22.25 16.45
N ASN A 139 -5.63 22.72 15.40
CA ASN A 139 -5.08 24.07 15.34
C ASN A 139 -5.29 24.70 13.95
N PRO A 140 -6.51 25.23 13.67
CA PRO A 140 -6.85 25.77 12.36
C PRO A 140 -5.96 26.95 11.90
N LYS A 141 -5.39 27.70 12.87
CA LYS A 141 -4.45 28.79 12.64
C LYS A 141 -3.18 28.36 11.90
N LEU A 142 -2.89 27.05 11.87
CA LEU A 142 -1.81 26.49 11.05
C LEU A 142 -2.01 26.75 9.56
N ILE A 143 -3.24 26.99 9.09
CA ILE A 143 -3.55 27.38 7.72
C ILE A 143 -3.50 28.90 7.60
N GLU A 144 -4.41 29.60 8.29
CA GLU A 144 -4.48 31.05 8.39
C GLU A 144 -5.35 31.45 9.58
N GLU A 145 -5.26 32.71 10.01
CA GLU A 145 -6.14 33.24 11.06
C GLU A 145 -7.60 33.24 10.58
N GLY A 146 -8.52 32.92 11.50
CA GLY A 146 -9.95 32.87 11.20
C GLY A 146 -10.44 31.66 10.37
N PHE A 147 -9.55 30.79 9.88
CA PHE A 147 -9.95 29.56 9.19
C PHE A 147 -10.75 28.62 10.10
N LYS A 148 -11.88 28.12 9.60
CA LYS A 148 -12.79 27.20 10.29
C LYS A 148 -12.95 25.92 9.47
N PRO A 149 -12.30 24.80 9.84
CA PRO A 149 -12.51 23.52 9.17
C PRO A 149 -13.90 22.98 9.53
N LEU A 150 -14.65 22.52 8.53
CA LEU A 150 -16.04 22.07 8.67
C LEU A 150 -16.19 20.56 8.46
N SER A 151 -15.43 19.96 7.54
CA SER A 151 -15.49 18.52 7.24
C SER A 151 -14.12 17.98 6.89
N LYS A 152 -13.86 16.75 7.32
CA LYS A 152 -12.81 15.86 6.81
C LYS A 152 -13.39 15.03 5.67
N GLU A 153 -12.55 14.60 4.73
CA GLU A 153 -12.90 13.61 3.69
C GLU A 153 -14.26 13.88 3.03
N TYR A 154 -14.50 15.13 2.63
CA TYR A 154 -15.78 15.56 2.09
C TYR A 154 -15.99 15.02 0.67
N GLN A 155 -16.97 14.13 0.50
CA GLN A 155 -17.22 13.44 -0.75
C GLN A 155 -17.96 14.34 -1.76
N ILE A 156 -17.44 14.39 -2.99
CA ILE A 156 -18.04 15.07 -4.13
C ILE A 156 -18.03 14.14 -5.36
N PRO A 157 -18.81 14.44 -6.42
CA PRO A 157 -18.82 13.60 -7.62
C PRO A 157 -17.45 13.43 -8.28
N THR A 158 -16.55 14.41 -8.14
CA THR A 158 -15.22 14.42 -8.76
C THR A 158 -14.09 13.93 -7.84
N GLY A 159 -14.41 13.44 -6.63
CA GLY A 159 -13.44 12.88 -5.68
C GLY A 159 -13.77 13.13 -4.22
N ILE A 160 -12.76 13.07 -3.36
CA ILE A 160 -12.86 13.28 -1.91
C ILE A 160 -11.93 14.42 -1.57
N ILE A 161 -12.45 15.47 -0.92
CA ILE A 161 -11.68 16.62 -0.45
C ILE A 161 -11.15 16.30 0.95
N ASP A 162 -9.85 16.50 1.19
CA ASP A 162 -9.25 16.19 2.50
C ASP A 162 -9.85 17.05 3.62
N ILE A 163 -9.90 18.37 3.43
CA ILE A 163 -10.59 19.30 4.35
C ILE A 163 -11.39 20.33 3.58
N LEU A 164 -12.67 20.44 3.93
CA LEU A 164 -13.53 21.54 3.54
C LEU A 164 -13.74 22.48 4.73
N GLY A 165 -13.56 23.78 4.53
CA GLY A 165 -13.76 24.79 5.56
C GLY A 165 -14.17 26.14 5.01
N LYS A 166 -14.10 27.15 5.86
CA LYS A 166 -14.31 28.54 5.50
C LYS A 166 -13.26 29.47 6.09
N ASP A 167 -12.94 30.54 5.38
CA ASP A 167 -12.10 31.63 5.90
C ASP A 167 -12.92 32.62 6.74
N GLU A 168 -12.24 33.65 7.28
CA GLU A 168 -12.86 34.72 8.06
C GLU A 168 -13.93 35.52 7.28
N ASN A 169 -13.79 35.57 5.96
CA ASN A 169 -14.70 36.26 5.05
C ASN A 169 -15.84 35.35 4.56
N ASN A 170 -15.99 34.16 5.16
CA ASN A 170 -17.03 33.17 4.87
C ASN A 170 -16.93 32.59 3.44
N ASN A 171 -15.77 32.71 2.78
CA ASN A 171 -15.48 32.01 1.52
C ASN A 171 -15.21 30.53 1.81
N TRP A 172 -15.55 29.66 0.86
CA TRP A 172 -15.17 28.25 0.89
C TRP A 172 -13.67 28.10 0.72
N VAL A 173 -13.05 27.31 1.59
CA VAL A 173 -11.64 26.95 1.52
C VAL A 173 -11.53 25.44 1.41
N ILE A 174 -10.91 24.99 0.32
CA ILE A 174 -10.66 23.58 0.03
C ILE A 174 -9.18 23.33 0.26
N LEU A 175 -8.86 22.38 1.14
CA LEU A 175 -7.47 21.97 1.38
C LEU A 175 -7.24 20.60 0.75
N GLU A 176 -6.15 20.51 -0.01
CA GLU A 176 -5.57 19.26 -0.49
C GLU A 176 -4.24 19.07 0.26
N LEU A 177 -4.06 17.95 0.94
CA LEU A 177 -2.92 17.70 1.81
C LEU A 177 -1.97 16.70 1.15
N LYS A 178 -0.66 16.95 1.27
CA LYS A 178 0.38 15.99 0.90
C LYS A 178 1.41 15.87 2.00
N ARG A 179 1.66 14.65 2.48
CA ARG A 179 2.70 14.40 3.51
C ARG A 179 4.13 14.61 3.01
N ARG A 180 4.33 14.62 1.69
CA ARG A 180 5.63 14.77 1.00
C ARG A 180 5.58 15.95 0.03
N ARG A 181 6.68 16.18 -0.69
CA ARG A 181 6.73 17.17 -1.77
C ARG A 181 5.58 16.93 -2.75
N ALA A 182 4.76 17.95 -3.00
CA ALA A 182 3.63 17.87 -3.90
C ALA A 182 4.05 18.11 -5.36
N ASP A 183 3.34 17.44 -6.27
CA ASP A 183 3.60 17.39 -7.70
C ASP A 183 2.44 17.98 -8.52
N LEU A 184 2.54 17.90 -9.86
CA LEU A 184 1.51 18.41 -10.76
C LEU A 184 0.15 17.74 -10.51
N GLN A 185 0.13 16.43 -10.21
CA GLN A 185 -1.11 15.69 -9.95
C GLN A 185 -1.84 16.26 -8.74
N SER A 186 -1.09 16.61 -7.69
CA SER A 186 -1.64 17.24 -6.48
C SER A 186 -2.36 18.56 -6.78
N VAL A 187 -1.79 19.38 -7.68
CA VAL A 187 -2.41 20.66 -8.10
C VAL A 187 -3.63 20.42 -8.98
N SER A 188 -3.55 19.50 -9.95
CA SER A 188 -4.69 19.15 -10.81
C SER A 188 -5.87 18.58 -10.02
N GLN A 189 -5.59 17.84 -8.95
CA GLN A 189 -6.61 17.32 -8.03
C GLN A 189 -7.31 18.47 -7.29
N LEU A 190 -6.56 19.36 -6.67
CA LEU A 190 -7.11 20.55 -6.00
C LEU A 190 -7.92 21.43 -6.97
N LYS A 191 -7.41 21.66 -8.18
CA LYS A 191 -8.12 22.41 -9.23
C LYS A 191 -9.50 21.82 -9.50
N ARG A 192 -9.60 20.50 -9.72
CA ARG A 192 -10.87 19.81 -9.99
C ARG A 192 -11.89 20.01 -8.86
N TYR A 193 -11.44 20.06 -7.60
CA TYR A 193 -12.31 20.28 -6.45
C TYR A 193 -12.78 21.73 -6.37
N VAL A 194 -11.87 22.67 -6.59
CA VAL A 194 -12.17 24.11 -6.64
C VAL A 194 -13.16 24.42 -7.76
N GLU A 195 -12.96 23.88 -8.97
CA GLU A 195 -13.88 24.08 -10.10
C GLU A 195 -15.30 23.58 -9.78
N TYR A 196 -15.43 22.41 -9.16
CA TYR A 196 -16.73 21.88 -8.72
C TYR A 196 -17.44 22.80 -7.71
N PHE A 197 -16.70 23.40 -6.78
CA PHE A 197 -17.29 24.36 -5.84
C PHE A 197 -17.58 25.72 -6.48
N LYS A 198 -16.71 26.20 -7.38
CA LYS A 198 -16.92 27.45 -8.11
C LYS A 198 -18.19 27.38 -8.96
N SER A 199 -18.47 26.26 -9.61
CA SER A 199 -19.71 26.07 -10.37
C SER A 199 -20.98 26.09 -9.51
N LYS A 200 -20.87 25.82 -8.20
CA LYS A 200 -22.01 25.77 -7.27
C LYS A 200 -22.20 27.05 -6.45
N TYR A 201 -21.11 27.72 -6.08
CA TYR A 201 -21.11 28.83 -5.12
C TYR A 201 -20.57 30.16 -5.68
N GLY A 202 -20.09 30.15 -6.93
CA GLY A 202 -19.52 31.31 -7.62
C GLY A 202 -18.01 31.45 -7.41
N GLU A 203 -17.31 31.95 -8.43
CA GLU A 203 -15.84 31.95 -8.49
C GLU A 203 -15.16 32.73 -7.36
N LYS A 204 -15.72 33.88 -6.99
CA LYS A 204 -15.13 34.80 -6.00
C LYS A 204 -15.22 34.30 -4.55
N ARG A 205 -15.95 33.21 -4.30
CA ARG A 205 -16.20 32.68 -2.94
C ARG A 205 -15.50 31.35 -2.67
N VAL A 206 -14.57 30.93 -3.52
CA VAL A 206 -13.91 29.62 -3.39
C VAL A 206 -12.40 29.77 -3.56
N ARG A 207 -11.66 29.34 -2.55
CA ARG A 207 -10.21 29.27 -2.49
C ARG A 207 -9.77 27.81 -2.39
N GLY A 208 -8.66 27.50 -3.04
CA GLY A 208 -8.02 26.19 -2.91
C GLY A 208 -6.60 26.36 -2.41
N ILE A 209 -6.24 25.65 -1.34
CA ILE A 209 -4.91 25.72 -0.73
C ILE A 209 -4.30 24.32 -0.73
N LEU A 210 -3.16 24.17 -1.41
CA LEU A 210 -2.36 22.96 -1.35
C LEU A 210 -1.46 23.01 -0.11
N VAL A 211 -1.56 22.02 0.78
CA VAL A 211 -0.86 21.99 2.06
C VAL A 211 0.17 20.86 2.05
N ALA A 212 1.46 21.21 1.99
CA ALA A 212 2.54 20.22 1.90
C ALA A 212 3.89 20.74 2.42
N PRO A 213 4.88 19.88 2.70
CA PRO A 213 6.23 20.32 3.09
C PRO A 213 6.97 21.15 2.03
N SER A 214 6.72 20.88 0.74
CA SER A 214 7.31 21.60 -0.40
C SER A 214 6.57 21.28 -1.70
N LEU A 215 6.88 22.02 -2.77
CA LEU A 215 6.37 21.80 -4.12
C LEU A 215 7.50 21.44 -5.09
N THR A 216 7.18 20.71 -6.16
CA THR A 216 8.00 20.70 -7.38
C THR A 216 7.87 22.04 -8.12
N THR A 217 8.85 22.39 -8.97
CA THR A 217 8.79 23.63 -9.78
C THR A 217 7.57 23.64 -10.70
N GLY A 218 7.24 22.50 -11.32
CA GLY A 218 6.05 22.36 -12.16
C GLY A 218 4.76 22.60 -11.38
N ALA A 219 4.65 22.02 -10.17
CA ALA A 219 3.49 22.24 -9.30
C ALA A 219 3.33 23.72 -8.93
N LEU A 220 4.42 24.41 -8.57
CA LEU A 220 4.38 25.84 -8.25
C LEU A 220 3.88 26.68 -9.43
N ASN A 221 4.34 26.39 -10.65
CA ASN A 221 3.93 27.12 -11.85
C ASN A 221 2.44 26.91 -12.14
N LEU A 222 1.97 25.66 -12.09
CA LEU A 222 0.56 25.34 -12.32
C LEU A 222 -0.34 25.96 -11.23
N LEU A 223 0.09 25.90 -9.97
CA LEU A 223 -0.66 26.44 -8.85
C LEU A 223 -0.86 27.96 -9.00
N LYS A 224 0.17 28.68 -9.48
CA LYS A 224 0.07 30.10 -9.82
C LYS A 224 -0.85 30.37 -11.01
N SER A 225 -0.74 29.60 -12.10
CA SER A 225 -1.56 29.82 -13.29
C SER A 225 -3.05 29.57 -13.04
N GLU A 226 -3.36 28.69 -12.09
CA GLU A 226 -4.74 28.33 -11.69
C GLU A 226 -5.28 29.20 -10.54
N ASN A 227 -4.52 30.21 -10.09
CA ASN A 227 -4.83 31.06 -8.95
C ASN A 227 -5.21 30.26 -7.69
N LEU A 228 -4.42 29.22 -7.42
CA LEU A 228 -4.49 28.40 -6.22
C LEU A 228 -3.39 28.83 -5.24
N GLU A 229 -3.51 28.44 -3.98
CA GLU A 229 -2.62 28.87 -2.91
C GLU A 229 -1.79 27.71 -2.37
N PHE A 230 -0.69 28.03 -1.70
CA PHE A 230 0.19 27.04 -1.10
C PHE A 230 0.46 27.37 0.38
N LYS A 231 0.28 26.37 1.24
CA LYS A 231 0.70 26.45 2.64
C LYS A 231 1.74 25.40 2.96
N LYS A 232 2.92 25.85 3.40
CA LYS A 232 3.98 24.94 3.86
C LYS A 232 3.62 24.36 5.23
N LEU A 233 3.43 23.06 5.30
CA LEU A 233 3.15 22.34 6.55
C LEU A 233 3.75 20.93 6.51
N THR A 234 4.42 20.52 7.58
CA THR A 234 5.02 19.19 7.69
C THR A 234 4.15 18.25 8.51
N PRO A 235 4.05 16.95 8.16
CA PRO A 235 3.33 15.99 8.98
C PRO A 235 3.89 15.92 10.39
N PRO A 236 3.03 15.76 11.41
CA PRO A 236 3.49 15.67 12.80
C PRO A 236 4.37 14.43 12.95
N LYS A 237 5.55 14.61 13.54
CA LYS A 237 6.38 13.50 13.98
C LYS A 237 5.91 13.12 15.37
N LYS A 238 5.48 11.87 15.61
CA LYS A 238 5.31 11.41 16.99
C LYS A 238 6.65 11.51 17.71
N ASP A 239 6.60 12.06 18.92
CA ASP A 239 7.73 12.19 19.80
C ASP A 239 8.31 10.80 20.11
N GLN A 240 9.60 10.58 19.79
CA GLN A 240 10.29 9.27 19.95
C GLN A 240 10.43 8.83 21.42
N THR A 241 9.88 9.60 22.36
CA THR A 241 9.91 9.36 23.80
C THR A 241 8.97 8.22 24.22
N LEU A 242 7.85 8.02 23.52
CA LEU A 242 6.90 6.91 23.79
C LEU A 242 7.43 5.54 23.31
N SER A 243 8.10 5.48 22.16
CA SER A 243 8.76 4.25 21.69
C SER A 243 9.94 3.84 22.57
N LYS A 244 10.67 4.81 23.16
CA LYS A 244 11.69 4.53 24.19
C LYS A 244 11.11 3.94 25.48
N LYS A 245 9.89 4.32 25.91
CA LYS A 245 9.23 3.73 27.09
C LYS A 245 8.78 2.29 26.87
N LEU A 246 8.28 1.96 25.68
CA LEU A 246 7.93 0.57 25.29
C LEU A 246 9.18 -0.31 25.19
N ASN A 247 10.26 0.18 24.57
CA ASN A 247 11.54 -0.55 24.50
C ASN A 247 12.22 -0.75 25.87
N LYS A 248 12.06 0.20 26.80
CA LYS A 248 12.55 0.02 28.18
C LYS A 248 11.80 -1.11 28.89
N LYS A 249 10.48 -1.24 28.69
CA LYS A 249 9.66 -2.30 29.32
C LYS A 249 10.01 -3.70 28.79
N HIS A 250 10.33 -3.84 27.50
CA HIS A 250 10.82 -5.12 26.93
C HIS A 250 12.24 -5.49 27.38
N ASN A 251 13.15 -4.52 27.51
CA ASN A 251 14.50 -4.80 27.99
C ASN A 251 14.58 -5.18 29.48
N THR A 252 13.57 -4.85 30.29
CA THR A 252 13.50 -5.33 31.68
C THR A 252 12.98 -6.77 31.78
N ILE A 253 12.21 -7.25 30.79
CA ILE A 253 11.65 -8.62 30.79
C ILE A 253 12.68 -9.64 30.25
N ASN A 254 13.58 -9.24 29.33
CA ASN A 254 14.57 -10.15 28.72
C ASN A 254 15.89 -10.31 29.50
N LYS A 255 15.95 -9.91 30.78
CA LYS A 255 17.17 -10.07 31.61
C LYS A 255 17.14 -11.26 32.56
N ILE A 256 16.14 -12.14 32.45
CA ILE A 256 16.09 -13.40 33.21
C ILE A 256 15.90 -14.54 32.20
N ALA A 257 16.75 -15.56 32.31
CA ALA A 257 16.86 -16.76 31.47
C ALA A 257 17.75 -16.65 30.22
N ILE A 258 19.06 -16.52 30.45
CA ILE A 258 20.05 -17.32 29.71
C ILE A 258 21.00 -17.90 30.75
N LEU A 259 20.83 -19.18 31.06
CA LEU A 259 21.82 -20.02 31.73
C LEU A 259 21.61 -21.44 31.18
N ASP A 260 22.64 -21.87 30.44
CA ASP A 260 23.18 -23.22 30.27
C ASP A 260 22.21 -24.39 29.99
N GLU A 261 22.30 -24.94 28.78
CA GLU A 261 22.32 -26.39 28.52
C GLU A 261 22.63 -26.66 27.04
N TRP A 262 23.93 -26.65 26.69
CA TRP A 262 24.50 -27.39 25.56
C TRP A 262 25.94 -27.80 25.94
N LEU A 263 26.02 -28.87 26.73
CA LEU A 263 27.12 -29.84 26.75
C LEU A 263 26.50 -31.23 26.62
#